data_AF-A0A968L2Y9-F1
#
_entry.id   AF-A0A968L2Y9-F1
#
_cell.length_a   1.000
_cell.length_b   1.000
_cell.length_c   1.000
_cell.angle_alpha   90.00
_cell.angle_beta   90.00
_cell.angle_gamma   90.00
#
_symmetry.space_group_name_H-M   'P 1'
#
loop_
_entity.id
_entity.type
_entity.pdbx_description
1 polymer ?
#
loop_
_entity_poly.entity_id
_entity_poly.type
_entity_poly.pdbx_seq_one_letter_code
_entity_poly.pdbx_strand_id
1 'polypeptide(L)'
;MREIINYHYKLEFSRGNEMVFDIQLDKETLDLVEVQSDYPSWTKRGEFGCKNLTCPLIDSDACPIAKVVYKQINSFKNIVSTEPVNATLTTDERSFNKKCSIQTAVASITGILMATCGCPVFSKLKPMVRFHLPFASLEETEYRVFSMYLLAQYLRGRKKLSQDHSLQTLKKLYDEIQDINLLAAHKIQELERSDATINGLVILHSFGQLVSFELEDNDLTSLENLFKDWLL
;
A
#
# COMPACT_ATOMS: atom_id res chain seq x y z
N MET A 1 1.49 21.22 18.13
CA MET A 1 1.83 21.47 16.71
C MET A 1 1.80 20.10 16.06
N ARG A 2 1.12 19.90 14.92
CA ARG A 2 1.11 18.58 14.26
C ARG A 2 2.51 18.28 13.76
N GLU A 3 3.12 17.20 14.21
CA GLU A 3 4.40 16.72 13.69
C GLU A 3 4.14 15.93 12.40
N ILE A 4 5.00 16.14 11.39
CA ILE A 4 4.84 15.56 10.06
C ILE A 4 5.97 14.57 9.78
N ILE A 5 5.64 13.41 9.22
CA ILE A 5 6.61 12.48 8.62
C ILE A 5 6.63 12.74 7.11
N ASN A 6 7.82 12.87 6.53
CA ASN A 6 7.99 13.12 5.10
C ASN A 6 8.58 11.88 4.40
N TYR A 7 8.00 11.53 3.25
CA TYR A 7 8.56 10.58 2.29
C TYR A 7 8.78 11.34 0.98
N HIS A 8 10.04 11.60 0.68
CA HIS A 8 10.44 12.32 -0.53
C HIS A 8 10.92 11.33 -1.58
N TYR A 9 10.14 11.13 -2.63
CA TYR A 9 10.56 10.33 -3.78
C TYR A 9 11.16 11.22 -4.87
N LYS A 10 12.34 10.84 -5.36
CA LYS A 10 12.96 11.36 -6.58
C LYS A 10 13.10 10.21 -7.59
N LEU A 11 12.53 10.37 -8.77
CA LEU A 11 12.54 9.39 -9.86
C LEU A 11 13.29 9.99 -11.04
N GLU A 12 14.49 9.49 -11.31
CA GLU A 12 15.34 9.98 -12.40
C GLU A 12 15.22 9.03 -13.59
N PHE A 13 14.69 9.54 -14.71
CA PHE A 13 14.48 8.78 -15.93
C PHE A 13 15.75 8.74 -16.76
N SER A 14 15.90 7.69 -17.58
CA SER A 14 17.09 7.51 -18.42
C SER A 14 17.31 8.63 -19.45
N ARG A 15 16.26 9.40 -19.79
CA ARG A 15 16.31 10.54 -20.71
C ARG A 15 16.67 11.87 -20.01
N GLY A 16 17.00 11.83 -18.72
CA GLY A 16 17.45 12.98 -17.93
C GLY A 16 16.31 13.83 -17.32
N ASN A 17 15.06 13.52 -17.63
CA ASN A 17 13.91 14.08 -16.91
C ASN A 17 13.82 13.49 -15.50
N GLU A 18 13.31 14.29 -14.57
CA GLU A 18 13.12 13.92 -13.17
C GLU A 18 11.67 14.14 -12.75
N MET A 19 11.19 13.31 -11.84
CA MET A 19 9.91 13.48 -11.17
C MET A 19 10.11 13.42 -9.66
N VAL A 20 9.49 14.36 -8.94
CA VAL A 20 9.46 14.37 -7.48
C VAL A 20 8.04 14.06 -7.01
N PHE A 21 7.94 13.24 -5.97
CA PHE A 21 6.67 12.88 -5.35
C PHE A 21 6.78 12.91 -3.83
N ASP A 22 6.22 13.95 -3.23
CA ASP A 22 6.21 14.12 -1.77
C ASP A 22 4.94 13.56 -1.14
N ILE A 23 5.13 12.85 -0.02
CA ILE A 23 4.06 12.34 0.81
C ILE A 23 4.30 12.82 2.25
N GLN A 24 3.27 13.46 2.80
CA GLN A 24 3.29 13.98 4.16
C GLN A 24 2.22 13.27 4.97
N LEU A 25 2.62 12.70 6.11
CA LEU A 25 1.71 12.03 7.04
C LEU A 25 1.71 12.75 8.38
N ASP A 26 0.56 12.80 9.04
CA ASP A 26 0.51 13.12 10.46
C ASP A 26 1.28 12.04 11.24
N LYS A 27 2.23 12.44 12.09
CA LYS A 27 3.13 11.50 12.77
C LYS A 27 2.43 10.58 13.77
N GLU A 28 1.35 11.05 14.39
CA GLU A 28 0.62 10.27 15.40
C GLU A 28 -0.40 9.35 14.74
N THR A 29 -1.19 9.87 13.80
CA THR A 29 -2.28 9.10 13.20
C THR A 29 -1.85 8.31 11.96
N LEU A 30 -0.73 8.70 11.34
CA LEU A 30 -0.27 8.21 10.04
C LEU A 30 -1.30 8.45 8.92
N ASP A 31 -2.21 9.41 9.11
CA ASP A 31 -3.11 9.83 8.04
C ASP A 31 -2.37 10.71 7.05
N LEU A 32 -2.69 10.51 5.78
CA LEU A 32 -2.22 11.37 4.70
C LEU A 32 -2.70 12.80 4.95
N VAL A 33 -1.79 13.76 4.93
CA VAL A 33 -2.12 15.18 4.97
C VAL A 33 -2.63 15.58 3.58
N GLU A 34 -3.96 15.62 3.42
CA GLU A 34 -4.60 16.02 2.17
C GLU A 34 -4.37 17.51 1.86
N VAL A 35 -4.06 17.80 0.60
CA VAL A 35 -3.88 19.18 0.08
C VAL A 35 -4.93 19.53 -0.98
N GLN A 36 -5.63 18.54 -1.57
CA GLN A 36 -6.55 18.76 -2.69
C GLN A 36 -8.01 18.59 -2.27
N SER A 37 -8.85 19.53 -2.69
CA SER A 37 -10.27 19.60 -2.31
C SER A 37 -11.25 19.40 -3.48
N ASP A 38 -10.77 19.15 -4.70
CA ASP A 38 -11.63 18.94 -5.87
C ASP A 38 -11.31 17.61 -6.56
N TYR A 39 -12.31 16.75 -6.61
CA TYR A 39 -12.24 15.41 -7.17
C TYR A 39 -13.37 15.20 -8.18
N PRO A 40 -13.12 14.51 -9.30
CA PRO A 40 -14.15 14.23 -10.29
C PRO A 40 -15.24 13.32 -9.71
N SER A 41 -16.45 13.39 -10.27
CA SER A 41 -17.63 12.67 -9.77
C SER A 41 -17.38 11.17 -9.59
N TRP A 42 -16.59 10.56 -10.47
CA TRP A 42 -16.32 9.12 -10.42
C TRP A 42 -15.63 8.68 -9.12
N THR A 43 -15.00 9.60 -8.39
CA THR A 43 -14.38 9.29 -7.09
C THR A 43 -15.41 9.09 -5.98
N LYS A 44 -16.67 9.49 -6.19
CA LYS A 44 -17.79 9.16 -5.30
C LYS A 44 -17.87 7.66 -5.12
N ARG A 45 -18.14 7.21 -3.89
CA ARG A 45 -18.16 5.78 -3.53
C ARG A 45 -19.02 4.93 -4.47
N GLY A 46 -20.21 5.44 -4.84
CA GLY A 46 -21.13 4.75 -5.75
C GLY A 46 -20.58 4.61 -7.16
N GLU A 47 -20.03 5.69 -7.73
CA GLU A 47 -19.45 5.68 -9.10
C GLU A 47 -18.12 4.93 -9.18
N PHE A 48 -17.33 4.96 -8.11
CA PHE A 48 -16.11 4.16 -7.98
C PHE A 48 -16.43 2.67 -7.87
N GLY A 49 -17.63 2.30 -7.38
CA GLY A 49 -18.08 0.91 -7.26
C GLY A 49 -17.65 0.21 -5.97
N CYS A 50 -17.23 0.94 -4.94
CA CYS A 50 -16.77 0.34 -3.69
C CYS A 50 -17.94 -0.25 -2.89
N LYS A 51 -17.95 -1.57 -2.74
CA LYS A 51 -18.97 -2.34 -2.01
C LYS A 51 -18.63 -2.59 -0.54
N ASN A 52 -17.50 -2.09 -0.05
CA ASN A 52 -17.13 -2.29 1.34
C ASN A 52 -18.17 -1.64 2.27
N LEU A 53 -18.90 -2.49 3.01
CA LEU A 53 -19.99 -2.08 3.90
C LEU A 53 -19.51 -1.63 5.28
N THR A 54 -18.28 -1.97 5.67
CA THR A 54 -17.67 -1.58 6.95
C THR A 54 -16.98 -0.22 6.88
N CYS A 55 -17.05 0.45 5.71
CA CYS A 55 -16.52 1.79 5.53
C CYS A 55 -17.28 2.82 6.38
N PRO A 56 -16.67 3.45 7.39
CA PRO A 56 -17.37 4.48 8.19
C PRO A 56 -17.57 5.78 7.39
N LEU A 57 -16.95 5.89 6.21
CA LEU A 57 -17.03 7.02 5.30
C LEU A 57 -18.09 6.80 4.21
N ILE A 58 -19.16 6.06 4.51
CA ILE A 58 -20.28 5.85 3.56
C ILE A 58 -20.89 7.19 3.12
N ASP A 59 -20.90 8.19 4.01
CA ASP A 59 -21.44 9.53 3.77
C ASP A 59 -20.39 10.53 3.23
N SER A 60 -19.15 10.09 2.98
CA SER A 60 -18.11 10.94 2.37
C SER A 60 -18.37 11.13 0.87
N ASP A 61 -18.21 12.36 0.39
CA ASP A 61 -18.35 12.72 -1.03
C ASP A 61 -17.38 11.96 -1.94
N ALA A 62 -16.24 11.45 -1.43
CA ALA A 62 -15.31 10.65 -2.23
C ALA A 62 -14.74 9.46 -1.45
N CYS A 63 -14.58 8.33 -2.14
CA CYS A 63 -13.90 7.15 -1.63
C CYS A 63 -12.39 7.44 -1.48
N PRO A 64 -11.77 7.18 -0.32
CA PRO A 64 -10.33 7.39 -0.11
C PRO A 64 -9.43 6.72 -1.15
N ILE A 65 -9.76 5.49 -1.54
CA ILE A 65 -9.01 4.76 -2.56
C ILE A 65 -9.17 5.40 -3.93
N ALA A 66 -10.38 5.85 -4.28
CA ALA A 66 -10.63 6.53 -5.54
C ALA A 66 -9.84 7.83 -5.66
N LYS A 67 -9.69 8.59 -4.56
CA LYS A 67 -8.82 9.78 -4.50
C LYS A 67 -7.36 9.43 -4.79
N VAL A 68 -6.86 8.32 -4.22
CA VAL A 68 -5.50 7.83 -4.48
C VAL A 68 -5.34 7.44 -5.94
N VAL A 69 -6.29 6.69 -6.51
CA VAL A 69 -6.29 6.32 -7.93
C VAL A 69 -6.25 7.57 -8.81
N TYR A 70 -7.09 8.57 -8.54
CA TYR A 70 -7.09 9.83 -9.28
C TYR A 70 -5.74 10.54 -9.21
N LYS A 71 -5.12 10.61 -8.02
CA LYS A 71 -3.78 11.18 -7.86
C LYS A 71 -2.74 10.43 -8.69
N GLN A 72 -2.72 9.10 -8.61
CA GLN A 72 -1.75 8.29 -9.35
C GLN A 72 -1.89 8.44 -10.87
N ILE A 73 -3.10 8.34 -11.42
CA ILE A 73 -3.36 8.54 -12.85
C ILE A 73 -2.82 9.91 -13.30
N ASN A 74 -3.11 10.98 -12.56
CA ASN A 74 -2.65 12.32 -12.95
C ASN A 74 -1.13 12.49 -12.85
N SER A 75 -0.49 11.82 -11.88
CA SER A 75 0.95 11.90 -11.68
C SER A 75 1.75 11.08 -12.70
N PHE A 76 1.24 9.91 -13.11
CA PHE A 76 1.98 8.97 -13.96
C PHE A 76 1.41 8.82 -15.38
N LYS A 77 0.48 9.71 -15.78
CA LYS A 77 -0.09 9.75 -17.13
C LYS A 77 0.99 9.73 -18.20
N ASN A 78 0.74 8.96 -19.27
CA ASN A 78 1.60 8.88 -20.45
C ASN A 78 3.00 8.30 -20.18
N ILE A 79 3.22 7.62 -19.06
CA ILE A 79 4.48 6.94 -18.74
C ILE A 79 4.35 5.44 -19.02
N VAL A 80 5.36 4.86 -19.66
CA VAL A 80 5.43 3.42 -19.92
C VAL A 80 5.93 2.70 -18.68
N SER A 81 5.18 1.71 -18.20
CA SER A 81 5.41 0.99 -16.93
C SER A 81 6.80 0.37 -16.78
N THR A 82 7.40 -0.05 -17.89
CA THR A 82 8.72 -0.70 -17.95
C THR A 82 9.87 0.29 -18.08
N GLU A 83 9.59 1.60 -18.17
CA GLU A 83 10.61 2.63 -18.30
C GLU A 83 11.58 2.58 -17.10
N PRO A 84 12.90 2.46 -17.34
CA PRO A 84 13.88 2.36 -16.27
C PRO A 84 14.13 3.72 -15.61
N VAL A 85 14.09 3.71 -14.28
CA VAL A 85 14.34 4.87 -13.42
C VAL A 85 15.35 4.53 -12.32
N ASN A 86 16.13 5.53 -11.89
CA ASN A 86 16.78 5.49 -10.60
C ASN A 86 15.81 6.10 -9.59
N ALA A 87 15.19 5.26 -8.77
CA ALA A 87 14.24 5.68 -7.75
C ALA A 87 14.95 5.87 -6.41
N THR A 88 14.81 7.05 -5.83
CA THR A 88 15.31 7.38 -4.50
C THR A 88 14.15 7.74 -3.60
N LEU A 89 14.02 7.07 -2.45
CA LEU A 89 13.15 7.51 -1.34
C LEU A 89 14.05 8.07 -0.24
N THR A 90 13.76 9.26 0.26
CA THR A 90 14.36 9.81 1.48
C THR A 90 13.29 9.95 2.57
N THR A 91 13.56 9.39 3.75
CA THR A 91 12.81 9.59 4.99
C THR A 91 13.72 10.22 6.05
N ASP A 92 13.17 10.55 7.22
CA ASP A 92 13.95 11.11 8.33
C ASP A 92 15.05 10.15 8.82
N GLU A 93 14.83 8.84 8.70
CA GLU A 93 15.74 7.82 9.20
C GLU A 93 16.79 7.36 8.19
N ARG A 94 16.51 7.43 6.87
CA ARG A 94 17.38 6.89 5.82
C ARG A 94 16.94 7.26 4.41
N SER A 95 17.88 7.13 3.47
CA SER A 95 17.60 7.14 2.04
C SER A 95 17.78 5.75 1.43
N PHE A 96 16.88 5.38 0.52
CA PHE A 96 16.92 4.15 -0.26
C PHE A 96 17.09 4.52 -1.73
N ASN A 97 17.96 3.83 -2.45
CA ASN A 97 18.13 4.00 -3.89
C ASN A 97 18.01 2.64 -4.59
N LYS A 98 17.27 2.59 -5.70
CA LYS A 98 17.16 1.40 -6.53
C LYS A 98 17.00 1.79 -8.00
N LYS A 99 17.79 1.17 -8.86
CA LYS A 99 17.53 1.14 -10.31
C LYS A 99 16.44 0.10 -10.58
N CYS A 100 15.27 0.54 -11.04
CA CYS A 100 14.12 -0.33 -11.27
C CYS A 100 13.25 0.21 -12.41
N SER A 101 12.14 -0.48 -12.71
CA SER A 101 11.09 0.05 -13.58
C SER A 101 10.21 1.05 -12.83
N ILE A 102 9.65 2.03 -13.55
CA ILE A 102 8.76 3.03 -12.95
C ILE A 102 7.55 2.39 -12.25
N GLN A 103 6.99 1.28 -12.77
CA GLN A 103 5.91 0.55 -12.08
C GLN A 103 6.31 0.07 -10.68
N THR A 104 7.59 -0.26 -10.46
CA THR A 104 8.10 -0.67 -9.13
C THR A 104 8.10 0.51 -8.17
N ALA A 105 8.47 1.70 -8.65
CA ALA A 105 8.41 2.93 -7.85
C ALA A 105 6.97 3.36 -7.57
N VAL A 106 6.09 3.28 -8.59
CA VAL A 106 4.65 3.55 -8.46
C VAL A 106 3.99 2.60 -7.47
N ALA A 107 4.34 1.31 -7.46
CA ALA A 107 3.87 0.35 -6.46
C ALA A 107 4.24 0.80 -5.03
N SER A 108 5.49 1.23 -4.83
CA SER A 108 5.96 1.71 -3.53
C SER A 108 5.20 2.96 -3.05
N ILE A 109 4.98 3.93 -3.95
CA ILE A 109 4.22 5.16 -3.66
C ILE A 109 2.75 4.84 -3.38
N THR A 110 2.14 4.02 -4.22
CA THR A 110 0.73 3.62 -4.13
C THR A 110 0.46 2.88 -2.82
N GLY A 111 1.37 2.00 -2.39
CA GLY A 111 1.26 1.28 -1.12
C GLY A 111 1.18 2.22 0.09
N ILE A 112 2.00 3.28 0.12
CA ILE A 112 1.92 4.31 1.17
C ILE A 112 0.57 5.02 1.10
N LEU A 113 0.18 5.50 -0.08
CA LEU A 113 -1.03 6.31 -0.23
C LEU A 113 -2.29 5.54 0.12
N MET A 114 -2.44 4.29 -0.35
CA MET A 114 -3.63 3.48 -0.04
C MET A 114 -3.72 3.13 1.45
N ALA A 115 -2.60 2.82 2.10
CA ALA A 115 -2.53 2.54 3.54
C ALA A 115 -2.87 3.75 4.43
N THR A 116 -2.69 4.97 3.91
CA THR A 116 -2.77 6.20 4.71
C THR A 116 -3.90 7.14 4.30
N CYS A 117 -4.66 6.84 3.24
CA CYS A 117 -5.72 7.71 2.74
C CYS A 117 -7.01 7.72 3.59
N GLY A 118 -7.11 6.88 4.62
CA GLY A 118 -8.30 6.79 5.48
C GLY A 118 -9.28 5.66 5.10
N CYS A 119 -8.92 4.79 4.15
CA CYS A 119 -9.67 3.55 3.93
C CYS A 119 -9.51 2.61 5.14
N PRO A 120 -10.59 2.14 5.79
CA PRO A 120 -10.47 1.34 7.01
C PRO A 120 -9.82 -0.03 6.79
N VAL A 121 -9.99 -0.64 5.62
CA VAL A 121 -9.32 -1.90 5.25
C VAL A 121 -7.80 -1.67 5.24
N PHE A 122 -7.35 -0.73 4.42
CA PHE A 122 -5.94 -0.45 4.23
C PHE A 122 -5.29 0.23 5.45
N SER A 123 -6.06 0.88 6.32
CA SER A 123 -5.55 1.52 7.55
C SER A 123 -4.84 0.54 8.49
N LYS A 124 -5.16 -0.76 8.41
CA LYS A 124 -4.47 -1.81 9.17
C LYS A 124 -3.00 -1.97 8.77
N LEU A 125 -2.62 -1.49 7.58
CA LEU A 125 -1.25 -1.50 7.06
C LEU A 125 -0.45 -0.24 7.44
N LYS A 126 -1.00 0.72 8.18
CA LYS A 126 -0.25 1.89 8.66
C LYS A 126 1.08 1.55 9.36
N PRO A 127 1.20 0.49 10.19
CA PRO A 127 2.50 0.11 10.75
C PRO A 127 3.54 -0.24 9.67
N MET A 128 3.12 -0.84 8.55
CA MET A 128 4.00 -1.11 7.40
C MET A 128 4.54 0.18 6.78
N VAL A 129 3.75 1.26 6.79
CA VAL A 129 4.16 2.58 6.30
C VAL A 129 5.09 3.27 7.28
N ARG A 130 4.80 3.25 8.60
CA ARG A 130 5.70 3.85 9.59
C ARG A 130 7.12 3.27 9.50
N PHE A 131 7.22 1.97 9.21
CA PHE A 131 8.47 1.26 8.99
C PHE A 131 8.65 0.87 7.52
N HIS A 132 8.28 1.75 6.60
CA HIS A 132 8.27 1.48 5.16
C HIS A 132 9.62 0.94 4.66
N LEU A 133 9.53 -0.13 3.89
CA LEU A 133 10.62 -0.65 3.08
C LEU A 133 10.20 -0.49 1.63
N PRO A 134 10.73 0.51 0.90
CA PRO A 134 10.39 0.68 -0.50
C PRO A 134 10.99 -0.44 -1.34
N PHE A 135 10.30 -0.77 -2.44
CA PHE A 135 10.79 -1.75 -3.43
C PHE A 135 11.07 -3.15 -2.87
N ALA A 136 10.38 -3.52 -1.79
CA ALA A 136 10.50 -4.80 -1.10
C ALA A 136 10.27 -6.00 -2.04
N SER A 137 10.97 -7.09 -1.78
CA SER A 137 10.68 -8.38 -2.38
C SER A 137 9.38 -8.97 -1.84
N LEU A 138 8.94 -10.07 -2.46
CA LEU A 138 7.84 -10.90 -1.98
C LEU A 138 8.11 -11.43 -0.57
N GLU A 139 9.28 -12.06 -0.37
CA GLU A 139 9.73 -12.61 0.92
C GLU A 139 9.83 -11.53 2.02
N GLU A 140 10.37 -10.35 1.70
CA GLU A 140 10.44 -9.23 2.65
C GLU A 140 9.04 -8.73 3.02
N THR A 141 8.13 -8.70 2.06
CA THR A 141 6.74 -8.30 2.29
C THR A 141 6.05 -9.32 3.19
N GLU A 142 6.14 -10.60 2.85
CA GLU A 142 5.61 -11.71 3.62
C GLU A 142 6.08 -11.65 5.08
N TYR A 143 7.40 -11.70 5.31
CA TYR A 143 7.98 -11.67 6.66
C TYR A 143 7.47 -10.48 7.48
N ARG A 144 7.41 -9.28 6.86
CA ARG A 144 6.96 -8.06 7.55
C ARG A 144 5.46 -8.10 7.86
N VAL A 145 4.63 -8.66 6.98
CA VAL A 145 3.18 -8.77 7.19
C VAL A 145 2.87 -9.70 8.35
N PHE A 146 3.44 -10.91 8.35
CA PHE A 146 3.25 -11.87 9.44
C PHE A 146 3.79 -11.31 10.76
N SER A 147 5.00 -10.72 10.75
CA SER A 147 5.60 -10.11 11.94
C SER A 147 4.75 -8.95 12.49
N MET A 148 4.28 -8.05 11.62
CA MET A 148 3.40 -6.95 12.00
C MET A 148 2.10 -7.49 12.61
N TYR A 149 1.48 -8.48 11.97
CA TYR A 149 0.22 -9.03 12.43
C TYR A 149 0.37 -9.71 13.80
N LEU A 150 1.37 -10.57 13.99
CA LEU A 150 1.64 -11.22 15.27
C LEU A 150 1.93 -10.21 16.38
N LEU A 151 2.68 -9.13 16.09
CA LEU A 151 2.88 -8.04 17.03
C LEU A 151 1.55 -7.35 17.39
N ALA A 152 0.65 -7.15 16.42
CA ALA A 152 -0.69 -6.62 16.70
C ALA A 152 -1.48 -7.54 17.65
N GLN A 153 -1.41 -8.86 17.48
CA GLN A 153 -2.07 -9.82 18.36
C GLN A 153 -1.48 -9.79 19.77
N TYR A 154 -0.16 -9.74 19.89
CA TYR A 154 0.51 -9.57 21.18
C TYR A 154 0.05 -8.30 21.92
N LEU A 155 -0.04 -7.17 21.20
CA LEU A 155 -0.53 -5.90 21.76
C LEU A 155 -2.01 -5.97 22.18
N ARG A 156 -2.84 -6.71 21.45
CA ARG A 156 -4.23 -6.99 21.84
C ARG A 156 -4.30 -7.79 23.13
N GLY A 157 -3.46 -8.82 23.28
CA GLY A 157 -3.32 -9.59 24.51
C GLY A 157 -2.96 -8.71 25.71
N ARG A 158 -2.00 -7.77 25.54
CA ARG A 158 -1.66 -6.77 26.58
C ARG A 158 -2.84 -5.87 26.98
N LYS A 159 -3.80 -5.67 26.09
CA LYS A 159 -5.03 -4.90 26.33
C LYS A 159 -6.21 -5.78 26.76
N LYS A 160 -6.00 -7.07 27.04
CA LYS A 160 -7.05 -8.05 27.37
C LYS A 160 -8.15 -8.14 26.30
N LEU A 161 -7.78 -7.93 25.04
CA LEU A 161 -8.66 -8.11 23.88
C LEU A 161 -8.47 -9.52 23.30
N SER A 162 -9.49 -10.03 22.59
CA SER A 162 -9.40 -11.33 21.91
C SER A 162 -8.27 -11.33 20.89
N GLN A 163 -7.44 -12.37 20.92
CA GLN A 163 -6.34 -12.59 19.97
C GLN A 163 -6.78 -13.62 18.93
N ASP A 164 -6.39 -13.43 17.67
CA ASP A 164 -6.55 -14.45 16.63
C ASP A 164 -5.18 -15.07 16.33
N HIS A 165 -4.98 -16.27 16.88
CA HIS A 165 -3.78 -17.08 16.68
C HIS A 165 -3.83 -17.91 15.39
N SER A 166 -5.01 -18.02 14.77
CA SER A 166 -5.25 -18.80 13.55
C SER A 166 -5.06 -18.01 12.26
N LEU A 167 -4.66 -16.74 12.36
CA LEU A 167 -4.44 -15.81 11.24
C LEU A 167 -5.67 -15.56 10.35
N GLN A 168 -6.87 -15.99 10.76
CA GLN A 168 -8.09 -15.87 9.96
C GLN A 168 -8.49 -14.41 9.70
N THR A 169 -8.22 -13.51 10.64
CA THR A 169 -8.48 -12.08 10.45
C THR A 169 -7.46 -11.45 9.50
N LEU A 170 -6.22 -11.97 9.47
CA LEU A 170 -5.21 -11.55 8.48
C LEU A 170 -5.64 -12.00 7.09
N LYS A 171 -6.06 -13.26 6.94
CA LYS A 171 -6.58 -13.77 5.66
C LYS A 171 -7.72 -12.91 5.14
N LYS A 172 -8.75 -12.70 5.96
CA LYS A 172 -9.89 -11.85 5.61
C LYS A 172 -9.48 -10.43 5.21
N LEU A 173 -8.52 -9.83 5.92
CA LEU A 173 -7.99 -8.52 5.57
C LEU A 173 -7.39 -8.51 4.16
N TYR A 174 -6.61 -9.54 3.81
CA TYR A 174 -5.98 -9.64 2.50
C TYR A 174 -6.97 -9.93 1.38
N ASP A 175 -8.02 -10.71 1.64
CA ASP A 175 -9.13 -10.90 0.69
C ASP A 175 -9.81 -9.55 0.38
N GLU A 176 -10.11 -8.75 1.42
CA GLU A 176 -10.69 -7.41 1.25
C GLU A 176 -9.75 -6.43 0.51
N ILE A 177 -8.43 -6.52 0.75
CA ILE A 177 -7.42 -5.74 0.02
C ILE A 177 -7.41 -6.13 -1.46
N GLN A 178 -7.46 -7.42 -1.78
CA GLN A 178 -7.44 -7.91 -3.14
C GLN A 178 -8.68 -7.45 -3.93
N ASP A 179 -9.87 -7.52 -3.34
CA ASP A 179 -11.11 -7.02 -3.94
C ASP A 179 -11.01 -5.52 -4.29
N ILE A 180 -10.46 -4.72 -3.38
CA ILE A 180 -10.28 -3.28 -3.61
C ILE A 180 -9.20 -3.01 -4.66
N ASN A 181 -8.11 -3.78 -4.66
CA ASN A 181 -7.07 -3.67 -5.69
C ASN A 181 -7.63 -3.98 -7.08
N LEU A 182 -8.46 -5.02 -7.23
CA LEU A 182 -9.13 -5.34 -8.49
C LEU A 182 -10.06 -4.22 -8.96
N LEU A 183 -10.86 -3.68 -8.03
CA LEU A 183 -11.74 -2.55 -8.33
C LEU A 183 -10.95 -1.32 -8.81
N ALA A 184 -9.86 -0.98 -8.11
CA ALA A 184 -9.00 0.14 -8.47
C ALA A 184 -8.30 -0.11 -9.82
N ALA A 185 -7.84 -1.33 -10.10
CA ALA A 185 -7.20 -1.69 -11.36
C ALA A 185 -8.17 -1.53 -12.55
N HIS A 186 -9.40 -2.04 -12.42
CA HIS A 186 -10.45 -1.84 -13.42
C HIS A 186 -10.72 -0.35 -13.66
N LYS A 187 -10.80 0.45 -12.59
CA LYS A 187 -11.02 1.89 -12.72
C LYS A 187 -9.86 2.61 -13.42
N ILE A 188 -8.61 2.23 -13.15
CA ILE A 188 -7.44 2.79 -13.85
C ILE A 188 -7.50 2.44 -15.33
N GLN A 189 -7.82 1.19 -15.66
CA GLN A 189 -7.93 0.73 -17.05
C GLN A 189 -9.01 1.48 -17.85
N GLU A 190 -10.11 1.87 -17.22
CA GLU A 190 -11.17 2.68 -17.85
C GLU A 190 -10.73 4.12 -18.15
N LEU A 191 -9.86 4.69 -17.32
CA LEU A 191 -9.56 6.12 -17.31
C LEU A 191 -8.22 6.49 -17.95
N GLU A 192 -7.26 5.57 -17.95
CA GLU A 192 -5.88 5.81 -18.37
C GLU A 192 -5.45 4.82 -19.47
N ARG A 193 -4.79 5.33 -20.51
CA ARG A 193 -4.24 4.48 -21.59
C ARG A 193 -2.87 3.91 -21.28
N SER A 194 -2.11 4.59 -20.41
CA SER A 194 -0.79 4.16 -19.96
C SER A 194 -0.89 3.12 -18.86
N ASP A 195 0.18 2.35 -18.71
CA ASP A 195 0.20 1.14 -17.92
C ASP A 195 1.01 1.28 -16.61
N ALA A 196 1.71 2.40 -16.38
CA ALA A 196 2.53 2.59 -15.19
C ALA A 196 1.71 2.53 -13.89
N THR A 197 0.56 3.21 -13.83
CA THR A 197 -0.34 3.22 -12.67
C THR A 197 -0.92 1.83 -12.39
N ILE A 198 -1.50 1.18 -13.41
CA ILE A 198 -2.12 -0.13 -13.25
C ILE A 198 -1.09 -1.21 -12.94
N ASN A 199 0.07 -1.24 -13.61
CA ASN A 199 1.09 -2.25 -13.33
C ASN A 199 1.74 -2.06 -11.95
N GLY A 200 1.84 -0.82 -11.47
CA GLY A 200 2.22 -0.56 -10.08
C GLY A 200 1.22 -1.13 -9.08
N LEU A 201 -0.08 -1.01 -9.37
CA LEU A 201 -1.13 -1.62 -8.54
C LEU A 201 -1.15 -3.15 -8.66
N VAL A 202 -0.88 -3.71 -9.85
CA VAL A 202 -0.78 -5.16 -10.05
C VAL A 202 0.33 -5.76 -9.20
N ILE A 203 1.48 -5.08 -9.05
CA ILE A 203 2.55 -5.53 -8.13
C ILE A 203 2.01 -5.65 -6.69
N LEU A 204 1.27 -4.64 -6.22
CA LEU A 204 0.65 -4.68 -4.89
C LEU A 204 -0.42 -5.77 -4.76
N HIS A 205 -1.17 -6.02 -5.83
CA HIS A 205 -2.14 -7.11 -5.87
C HIS A 205 -1.45 -8.48 -5.75
N SER A 206 -0.34 -8.71 -6.48
CA SER A 206 0.44 -9.96 -6.38
C SER A 206 1.01 -10.19 -4.97
N PHE A 207 1.40 -9.12 -4.26
CA PHE A 207 1.83 -9.23 -2.86
C PHE A 207 0.68 -9.70 -1.96
N GLY A 208 -0.53 -9.19 -2.20
CA GLY A 208 -1.71 -9.64 -1.47
C GLY A 208 -2.08 -11.10 -1.77
N GLN A 209 -1.96 -11.51 -3.03
CA GLN A 209 -2.18 -12.90 -3.45
C GLN A 209 -1.22 -13.85 -2.75
N LEU A 210 0.08 -13.54 -2.72
CA LEU A 210 1.07 -14.37 -2.03
C LEU A 210 0.67 -14.60 -0.56
N VAL A 211 0.39 -13.52 0.18
CA VAL A 211 0.00 -13.63 1.59
C VAL A 211 -1.26 -14.49 1.75
N SER A 212 -2.27 -14.34 0.88
CA SER A 212 -3.46 -15.19 0.95
C SER A 212 -3.16 -16.66 0.62
N PHE A 213 -2.28 -16.95 -0.34
CA PHE A 213 -1.86 -18.32 -0.68
C PHE A 213 -1.17 -19.02 0.50
N GLU A 214 -0.18 -18.38 1.12
CA GLU A 214 0.52 -18.95 2.29
C GLU A 214 -0.44 -19.23 3.45
N LEU A 215 -1.44 -18.36 3.64
CA LEU A 215 -2.48 -18.53 4.65
C LEU A 215 -3.52 -19.62 4.31
N GLU A 216 -3.71 -19.93 3.02
CA GLU A 216 -4.63 -20.98 2.55
C GLU A 216 -4.02 -22.36 2.67
N ASP A 217 -2.78 -22.50 2.22
CA ASP A 217 -2.04 -23.75 2.25
C ASP A 217 -1.47 -24.04 3.64
N ASN A 218 -1.50 -23.03 4.53
CA ASN A 218 -0.88 -23.07 5.87
C ASN A 218 0.58 -23.54 5.78
N ASP A 219 1.27 -23.14 4.71
CA ASP A 219 2.65 -23.50 4.43
C ASP A 219 3.56 -22.35 4.87
N LEU A 220 4.02 -22.38 6.11
CA LEU A 220 4.99 -21.40 6.61
C LEU A 220 6.41 -21.97 6.62
N THR A 221 6.69 -23.01 5.83
CA THR A 221 7.94 -23.76 5.86
C THR A 221 9.16 -22.86 5.61
N SER A 222 9.04 -21.88 4.70
CA SER A 222 10.09 -20.90 4.42
C SER A 222 10.48 -20.11 5.68
N LEU A 223 9.48 -19.63 6.42
CA LEU A 223 9.63 -18.90 7.67
C LEU A 223 10.11 -19.82 8.80
N GLU A 224 9.53 -21.01 8.98
CA GLU A 224 9.95 -21.97 10.00
C GLU A 224 11.44 -22.31 9.88
N ASN A 225 11.94 -22.48 8.64
CA ASN A 225 13.36 -22.70 8.39
C ASN A 225 14.25 -21.54 8.85
N LEU A 226 13.79 -20.29 8.71
CA LEU A 226 14.49 -19.11 9.22
C LEU A 226 14.51 -19.04 10.75
N PHE A 227 13.51 -19.61 11.41
CA PHE A 227 13.37 -19.63 12.87
C PHE A 227 13.82 -20.94 13.52
N LYS A 228 14.47 -21.84 12.79
CA LYS A 228 14.85 -23.19 13.29
C LYS A 228 15.51 -23.17 14.67
N ASP A 229 16.42 -22.23 14.94
CA ASP A 229 17.17 -22.15 16.20
C ASP A 229 16.30 -21.73 17.40
N TRP A 230 15.15 -21.10 17.14
CA TRP A 230 14.13 -20.78 18.14
C TRP A 230 13.10 -21.90 18.33
N LEU A 231 13.02 -22.85 17.40
CA LEU A 231 12.06 -23.96 17.38
C LEU A 231 12.68 -25.30 17.84
N LEU A 232 13.93 -25.27 18.32
CA LEU A 232 14.64 -26.42 18.90
C LEU A 232 14.10 -26.83 20.28
#